data_AF-A0A2W2GHP5-F1
#
_entry.id   AF-A0A2W2GHP5-F1
#
_cell.length_a   1.000
_cell.length_b   1.000
_cell.length_c   1.000
_cell.angle_alpha   90.00
_cell.angle_beta   90.00
_cell.angle_gamma   90.00
#
_symmetry.space_group_name_H-M   'P 1'
#
loop_
_entity.id
_entity.type
_entity.pdbx_description
1 polymer ?
#
loop_
_entity_poly.entity_id
_entity_poly.type
_entity_poly.pdbx_seq_one_letter_code
_entity_poly.pdbx_strand_id
1 'polypeptide(L)'
;MTPRWPEGFLVGCTVRPLLAVWEVQAGGRGAGGVCDCPAAAEDAMFGVLDACPSGRGRVRYARLSWVGIGYVYGPTRLTAHRKDGVTVTVPGDAWEGLS
;
A
#
# COMPACT_ATOMS: atom_id res chain seq x y z
N MET A 1 -5.90 19.79 14.45
CA MET A 1 -6.84 18.67 14.15
C MET A 1 -6.02 17.40 14.02
N THR A 2 -6.03 16.58 15.06
CA THR A 2 -5.33 15.28 15.10
C THR A 2 -6.31 14.18 14.70
N PRO A 3 -5.93 13.23 13.81
CA PRO A 3 -6.82 12.12 13.48
C PRO A 3 -6.99 11.23 14.70
N ARG A 4 -8.24 11.16 15.19
CA ARG A 4 -8.66 10.37 16.33
C ARG A 4 -8.84 8.92 15.90
N TRP A 5 -7.82 8.09 16.10
CA TRP A 5 -7.97 6.64 16.03
C TRP A 5 -8.70 6.17 17.31
N PRO A 6 -9.70 5.28 17.22
CA PRO A 6 -10.39 4.78 18.40
C PRO A 6 -9.43 3.95 19.27
N GLU A 7 -9.38 4.32 20.54
CA GLU A 7 -8.55 3.70 21.57
C GLU A 7 -9.02 2.26 21.83
N GLY A 8 -8.09 1.31 21.77
CA GLY A 8 -8.39 -0.11 21.97
C GLY A 8 -7.24 -1.06 21.67
N PHE A 9 -6.00 -0.66 21.95
CA PHE A 9 -4.84 -1.56 21.84
C PHE A 9 -4.65 -2.30 23.18
N LEU A 10 -5.47 -3.32 23.42
CA LEU A 10 -5.27 -4.22 24.55
C LEU A 10 -4.26 -5.31 24.17
N VAL A 11 -3.15 -5.34 24.91
CA VAL A 11 -2.24 -6.48 25.05
C VAL A 11 -3.07 -7.66 25.57
N GLY A 12 -3.20 -8.73 24.78
CA GLY A 12 -3.86 -9.96 25.21
C GLY A 12 -5.23 -10.23 24.59
N CYS A 13 -5.35 -10.17 23.27
CA CYS A 13 -6.27 -10.98 22.47
C CYS A 13 -5.74 -10.94 21.03
N THR A 14 -5.85 -11.99 20.24
CA THR A 14 -5.26 -12.08 18.89
C THR A 14 -5.89 -11.07 17.91
N VAL A 15 -5.55 -9.79 18.04
CA VAL A 15 -5.86 -8.76 17.05
C VAL A 15 -4.87 -8.96 15.93
N ARG A 16 -5.33 -9.57 14.84
CA ARG A 16 -4.52 -9.74 13.64
C ARG A 16 -4.05 -8.34 13.21
N PRO A 17 -2.75 -8.10 13.06
CA PRO A 17 -2.27 -6.79 12.66
C PRO A 17 -2.90 -6.42 11.32
N LEU A 18 -3.35 -5.17 11.20
CA LEU A 18 -3.73 -4.62 9.92
C LEU A 18 -2.43 -4.47 9.11
N LEU A 19 -2.36 -5.16 7.99
CA LEU A 19 -1.20 -5.12 7.11
C LEU A 19 -1.45 -4.10 6.00
N ALA A 20 -0.37 -3.61 5.41
CA ALA A 20 -0.34 -2.82 4.21
C ALA A 20 0.49 -3.58 3.16
N VAL A 21 -0.15 -3.91 2.05
CA VAL A 21 0.51 -4.51 0.89
C VAL A 21 0.80 -3.38 -0.10
N TRP A 22 2.04 -3.31 -0.55
CA TRP A 22 2.45 -2.38 -1.58
C TRP A 22 2.87 -3.12 -2.83
N GLU A 23 2.61 -2.52 -3.99
CA GLU A 23 2.98 -3.05 -5.30
C GLU A 23 3.40 -1.92 -6.22
N VAL A 24 4.37 -2.21 -7.09
CA VAL A 24 4.88 -1.32 -8.13
C VAL A 24 4.92 -2.08 -9.43
N GLN A 25 4.43 -1.46 -10.51
CA GLN A 25 4.53 -1.95 -11.87
C GLN A 25 5.27 -0.90 -12.70
N ALA A 26 6.49 -1.22 -13.14
CA ALA A 26 7.36 -0.29 -13.86
C ALA A 26 8.33 -1.04 -14.79
N GLY A 27 8.59 -0.49 -15.99
CA GLY A 27 9.60 -1.04 -16.91
C GLY A 27 9.43 -2.52 -17.29
N GLY A 28 8.20 -3.04 -17.33
CA GLY A 28 7.90 -4.45 -17.60
C GLY A 28 8.18 -5.41 -16.43
N ARG A 29 8.53 -4.89 -15.25
CA ARG A 29 8.72 -5.67 -14.03
C ARG A 29 7.74 -5.23 -12.94
N GLY A 30 7.42 -6.18 -12.06
CA GLY A 30 6.62 -5.94 -10.86
C GLY A 30 7.46 -6.15 -9.60
N ALA A 31 7.25 -5.31 -8.60
CA ALA A 31 7.79 -5.48 -7.26
C ALA A 31 6.67 -5.27 -6.24
N GLY A 32 6.81 -5.84 -5.05
CA GLY A 32 5.84 -5.65 -4.00
C GLY A 32 6.26 -6.31 -2.70
N GLY A 33 5.52 -6.00 -1.65
CA GLY A 33 5.79 -6.51 -0.31
C GLY A 33 4.64 -6.24 0.64
N VAL A 34 4.80 -6.68 1.88
CA VAL A 34 3.84 -6.50 2.96
C VAL A 34 4.53 -5.91 4.18
N CYS A 35 3.89 -4.93 4.81
CA CYS A 35 4.34 -4.31 6.05
C CYS A 35 3.17 -4.24 7.04
N ASP A 36 3.46 -4.18 8.32
CA ASP A 36 2.50 -3.87 9.38
C ASP A 36 2.34 -2.36 9.63
N CYS A 37 3.22 -1.55 9.03
CA CYS A 37 3.16 -0.09 9.04
C CYS A 37 2.78 0.46 7.65
N PRO A 38 1.62 1.15 7.51
CA PRO A 38 1.21 1.73 6.23
C PRO A 38 2.19 2.77 5.68
N ALA A 39 2.81 3.58 6.54
CA ALA A 39 3.80 4.57 6.11
C ALA A 39 5.06 3.90 5.55
N ALA A 40 5.55 2.84 6.21
CA ALA A 40 6.68 2.06 5.70
C ALA A 40 6.38 1.40 4.34
N ALA A 41 5.14 0.96 4.12
CA ALA A 41 4.71 0.44 2.83
C ALA A 41 4.68 1.52 1.73
N GLU A 42 4.24 2.74 2.06
CA GLU A 42 4.29 3.90 1.15
C GLU A 42 5.74 4.26 0.80
N ASP A 43 6.62 4.35 1.80
CA ASP A 43 8.03 4.66 1.59
C ASP A 43 8.73 3.59 0.74
N ALA A 44 8.47 2.30 0.99
CA ALA A 44 9.01 1.22 0.18
C ALA A 44 8.51 1.26 -1.27
N MET A 45 7.21 1.53 -1.46
CA MET A 45 6.63 1.71 -2.79
C MET A 45 7.31 2.87 -3.53
N PHE A 46 7.47 4.03 -2.89
CA PHE A 46 8.12 5.19 -3.50
C PHE A 46 9.59 4.95 -3.81
N GLY A 47 10.32 4.29 -2.90
CA GLY A 47 11.73 3.95 -3.13
C GLY A 47 11.93 3.09 -4.38
N VAL A 48 11.04 2.13 -4.63
CA VAL A 48 11.10 1.32 -5.85
C VAL A 48 10.60 2.09 -7.08
N LEU A 49 9.52 2.85 -6.95
CA LEU A 49 8.96 3.62 -8.05
C LEU A 49 9.91 4.72 -8.54
N ASP A 50 10.67 5.34 -7.64
CA ASP A 50 11.62 6.42 -7.96
C ASP A 50 12.80 5.95 -8.82
N ALA A 51 13.19 4.67 -8.67
CA ALA A 51 14.23 4.04 -9.48
C ALA A 51 13.83 3.83 -10.96
N CYS A 52 12.58 4.10 -11.33
CA CYS A 52 12.06 3.92 -12.68
C CYS A 52 11.69 5.27 -13.33
N PRO A 53 11.90 5.44 -14.65
CA PRO A 53 11.48 6.65 -15.36
C PRO A 53 9.95 6.78 -15.46
N SER A 54 9.26 5.65 -15.53
CA SER A 54 7.80 5.56 -15.54
C SER A 54 7.29 4.29 -14.87
N GLY A 55 6.09 4.37 -14.31
CA GLY A 55 5.44 3.25 -13.64
C GLY A 55 4.28 3.69 -12.76
N ARG A 56 3.65 2.74 -12.08
CA ARG A 56 2.60 3.00 -11.09
C ARG A 56 2.82 2.18 -9.84
N GLY A 57 2.46 2.74 -8.69
CA GLY A 57 2.53 2.12 -7.38
C GLY A 57 1.17 2.16 -6.68
N ARG A 58 0.89 1.17 -5.83
CA ARG A 58 -0.32 1.15 -5.02
C ARG A 58 -0.04 0.56 -3.66
N VAL A 59 -0.68 1.12 -2.63
CA VAL A 59 -0.72 0.59 -1.28
C VAL A 59 -2.17 0.24 -0.92
N ARG A 60 -2.41 -1.01 -0.52
CA ARG A 60 -3.70 -1.53 -0.08
C ARG A 60 -3.61 -2.04 1.34
N TYR A 61 -4.65 -1.82 2.13
CA TYR A 61 -4.77 -2.53 3.39
C TYR A 61 -5.01 -4.01 3.14
N ALA A 62 -4.58 -4.85 4.07
CA ALA A 62 -4.79 -6.27 4.02
C ALA A 62 -4.92 -6.84 5.43
N ARG A 63 -5.59 -7.99 5.53
CA ARG A 63 -5.60 -8.82 6.73
C ARG A 63 -5.29 -10.25 6.33
N LEU A 64 -4.62 -10.99 7.20
CA LEU A 64 -4.43 -12.42 7.00
C LEU A 64 -5.81 -13.12 7.05
N SER A 65 -6.11 -13.96 6.07
CA SER A 65 -7.37 -14.73 6.05
C SER A 65 -7.44 -15.70 7.25
N TRP A 66 -8.63 -15.92 7.80
CA TRP A 66 -8.82 -16.93 8.87
C TRP A 66 -9.06 -18.31 8.27
N VAL A 67 -9.80 -18.37 7.17
CA VAL A 67 -10.32 -19.62 6.61
C VAL A 67 -9.41 -20.18 5.50
N GLY A 68 -8.21 -19.62 5.28
CA GLY A 68 -7.28 -20.12 4.26
C GLY A 68 -5.91 -19.43 4.23
N ILE A 69 -5.06 -19.84 3.29
CA ILE A 69 -3.74 -19.25 3.01
C ILE A 69 -3.93 -17.98 2.17
N GLY A 70 -3.41 -16.85 2.63
CA GLY A 70 -3.35 -15.60 1.85
C GLY A 70 -3.92 -14.37 2.56
N TYR A 71 -4.02 -13.28 1.80
CA TYR A 71 -4.47 -11.97 2.26
C TYR A 71 -5.89 -11.66 1.77
N VAL A 72 -6.71 -11.15 2.68
CA VAL A 72 -7.94 -10.44 2.35
C VAL A 72 -7.59 -8.98 2.17
N TYR A 73 -7.66 -8.49 0.95
CA TYR A 73 -7.38 -7.09 0.62
C TYR A 73 -8.56 -6.20 1.02
N GLY A 74 -8.23 -5.12 1.71
CA GLY A 74 -9.12 -4.03 2.06
C GLY A 74 -8.97 -2.85 1.08
N PRO A 75 -9.44 -1.66 1.47
CA PRO A 75 -9.42 -0.49 0.60
C PRO A 75 -7.99 -0.09 0.21
N THR A 76 -7.87 0.46 -1.00
CA THR A 76 -6.65 1.14 -1.45
C THR A 76 -6.46 2.40 -0.62
N ARG A 77 -5.28 2.55 -0.05
CA ARG A 77 -4.88 3.72 0.72
C ARG A 77 -4.33 4.81 -0.20
N LEU A 78 -3.43 4.40 -1.09
CA LEU A 78 -2.68 5.31 -1.96
C LEU A 78 -2.44 4.66 -3.31
N THR A 79 -2.61 5.43 -4.36
CA THR A 79 -2.11 5.12 -5.70
C THR A 79 -1.10 6.19 -6.08
N ALA A 80 0.00 5.80 -6.72
CA ALA A 80 1.00 6.70 -7.26
C ALA A 80 1.24 6.38 -8.74
N HIS A 81 1.40 7.40 -9.56
CA HIS A 81 1.75 7.28 -10.96
C HIS A 81 2.99 8.11 -11.22
N ARG A 82 4.00 7.50 -11.83
CA ARG A 82 5.25 8.17 -12.20
C ARG A 82 5.37 8.21 -13.72
N LYS A 83 5.66 9.39 -14.25
CA LYS A 83 5.89 9.61 -15.67
C LYS A 83 6.96 10.69 -15.83
N ASP A 84 7.96 10.42 -16.67
CA ASP A 84 9.07 11.33 -16.95
C ASP A 84 9.76 11.85 -15.67
N GLY A 85 9.90 10.98 -14.67
CA GLY A 85 10.49 11.33 -13.36
C GLY A 85 9.57 12.09 -12.40
N VAL A 86 8.39 12.51 -12.83
CA VAL A 86 7.40 13.19 -11.98
C VAL A 86 6.46 12.15 -11.37
N THR A 87 6.26 12.20 -10.05
CA THR A 87 5.34 11.30 -9.34
C THR A 87 4.10 12.06 -8.89
N VAL A 88 2.93 11.55 -9.28
CA VAL A 88 1.60 12.04 -8.88
C VAL A 88 0.97 11.03 -7.94
N THR A 89 0.54 11.48 -6.77
CA THR A 89 -0.10 10.63 -5.75
C THR A 89 -1.58 10.94 -5.65
N VAL A 90 -2.40 9.90 -5.63
CA VAL A 90 -3.85 9.99 -5.46
C VAL A 90 -4.25 9.15 -4.24
N PRO A 91 -4.85 9.75 -3.21
CA PRO A 91 -5.45 8.99 -2.11
C PRO A 91 -6.57 8.08 -2.64
N GLY A 92 -6.60 6.83 -2.20
CA GLY A 92 -7.59 5.86 -2.68
C GLY A 92 -7.19 5.12 -3.95
N ASP A 93 -8.17 4.43 -4.56
CA ASP A 93 -7.95 3.63 -5.76
C ASP A 93 -8.07 4.48 -7.03
N ALA A 94 -6.94 4.73 -7.67
CA ALA A 94 -6.87 5.38 -8.99
C ALA A 94 -5.99 4.55 -9.93
N TRP A 95 -5.88 3.25 -9.66
CA TRP A 95 -4.95 2.36 -10.33
C TRP A 95 -5.23 2.24 -11.83
N GLU A 96 -6.51 2.26 -12.21
CA GLU A 96 -7.00 2.20 -13.60
C GLU A 96 -7.40 3.58 -14.17
N GLY A 97 -7.31 4.65 -13.37
CA GLY A 97 -7.93 5.95 -13.69
C GLY A 97 -7.00 7.00 -14.32
N LEU A 98 -5.70 6.72 -14.44
CA LEU A 98 -4.71 7.65 -14.99
C LEU A 98 -3.93 6.92 -16.09
N SER A 99 -4.45 6.99 -17.32
CA SER A 99 -3.76 6.61 -18.56
C SER A 99 -3.07 7.80 -19.23
#